data_AF-A0A2G9X0J7-F1
#
_entry.id   AF-A0A2G9X0J7-F1
#
_cell.length_a   1.000
_cell.length_b   1.000
_cell.length_c   1.000
_cell.angle_alpha   90.00
_cell.angle_beta   90.00
_cell.angle_gamma   90.00
#
_symmetry.space_group_name_H-M   'P 1'
#
loop_
_entity.id
_entity.type
_entity.pdbx_description
1 polymer ?
#
loop_
_entity_poly.entity_id
_entity_poly.type
_entity_poly.pdbx_seq_one_letter_code
_entity_poly.pdbx_strand_id
1 'polypeptide(L)'
;MSRPRAYLAGPEVFLADGAAIIAAKNDLALAYGFLPNGIAEDELNPAGLSPFEFGHRISLANEKAMRASDVIVANLTPFRGISADIGTAYELGFMCALGRAAYGYTNTVRPYFERLRDDYYHGAIARAADGATRGPDGMMVEDHGMVDNLMLDGGIETMGGILVRRQVEPARLWSDLAAFEDCLRAAAVRFGLAVRA
;
A
#
# COMPACT_ATOMS: atom_id res chain seq x y z
N MET A 1 -1.41 -0.06 -28.24
CA MET A 1 -0.85 -0.77 -27.08
C MET A 1 -2.01 -1.14 -26.16
N SER A 2 -1.97 -2.30 -25.50
CA SER A 2 -2.97 -2.66 -24.49
C SER A 2 -2.87 -1.71 -23.31
N ARG A 3 -4.01 -1.40 -22.68
CA ARG A 3 -4.07 -0.57 -21.48
C ARG A 3 -3.28 -1.24 -20.34
N PRO A 4 -2.35 -0.54 -19.65
CA PRO A 4 -1.59 -1.12 -18.55
C PRO A 4 -2.52 -1.47 -17.37
N ARG A 5 -2.22 -2.57 -16.69
CA ARG A 5 -3.01 -3.12 -15.59
C ARG A 5 -2.43 -2.69 -14.26
N ALA A 6 -3.25 -2.10 -13.40
CA ALA A 6 -2.86 -1.62 -12.08
C ALA A 6 -3.43 -2.52 -10.98
N TYR A 7 -2.56 -3.01 -10.10
CA TYR A 7 -2.93 -3.64 -8.86
C TYR A 7 -3.07 -2.55 -7.78
N LEU A 8 -4.28 -2.33 -7.29
CA LEU A 8 -4.61 -1.30 -6.30
C LEU A 8 -4.63 -1.95 -4.91
N ALA A 9 -3.49 -1.97 -4.23
CA ALA A 9 -3.34 -2.61 -2.93
C ALA A 9 -3.70 -1.65 -1.78
N GLY A 10 -4.23 -2.20 -0.70
CA GLY A 10 -4.60 -1.42 0.48
C GLY A 10 -5.65 -2.09 1.37
N PRO A 11 -5.86 -1.54 2.58
CA PRO A 11 -6.78 -2.11 3.56
C PRO A 11 -8.26 -1.80 3.29
N GLU A 12 -8.61 -1.23 2.12
CA GLU A 12 -9.96 -0.74 1.86
C GLU A 12 -11.02 -1.85 1.95
N VAL A 13 -10.66 -3.10 1.66
CA VAL A 13 -11.54 -4.28 1.79
C VAL A 13 -12.03 -4.52 3.22
N PHE A 14 -11.36 -3.96 4.23
CA PHE A 14 -11.73 -4.10 5.64
C PHE A 14 -12.56 -2.93 6.18
N LEU A 15 -12.72 -1.86 5.41
CA LEU A 15 -13.41 -0.65 5.83
C LEU A 15 -14.93 -0.81 5.71
N ALA A 16 -15.68 -0.14 6.59
CA ALA A 16 -17.14 -0.18 6.57
C ALA A 16 -17.73 0.35 5.25
N ASP A 17 -17.09 1.36 4.67
CA ASP A 17 -17.40 1.98 3.37
C ASP A 17 -16.44 1.53 2.25
N GLY A 18 -15.74 0.40 2.44
CA GLY A 18 -14.69 -0.09 1.55
C GLY A 18 -15.11 -0.22 0.09
N ALA A 19 -16.33 -0.72 -0.17
CA ALA A 19 -16.85 -0.86 -1.53
C ALA A 19 -16.94 0.48 -2.29
N ALA A 20 -17.36 1.55 -1.60
CA ALA A 20 -17.46 2.88 -2.21
C ALA A 20 -16.06 3.47 -2.50
N ILE A 21 -15.11 3.28 -1.58
CA ILE A 21 -13.73 3.74 -1.75
C ILE A 21 -13.05 2.98 -2.90
N ILE A 22 -13.22 1.66 -2.97
CA ILE A 22 -12.68 0.83 -4.05
C ILE A 22 -13.26 1.25 -5.40
N ALA A 23 -14.57 1.51 -5.48
CA ALA A 23 -15.20 2.01 -6.70
C ALA A 23 -14.60 3.34 -7.15
N ALA A 24 -14.42 4.30 -6.23
CA ALA A 24 -13.79 5.58 -6.53
C ALA A 24 -12.33 5.44 -6.98
N LYS A 25 -11.55 4.54 -6.35
CA LYS A 25 -10.17 4.23 -6.79
C LYS A 25 -10.15 3.63 -8.19
N ASN A 26 -11.08 2.73 -8.51
CA ASN A 26 -11.21 2.12 -9.83
C ASN A 26 -11.55 3.17 -10.90
N ASP A 27 -12.51 4.06 -10.62
CA ASP A 27 -12.90 5.14 -11.53
C ASP A 27 -11.73 6.10 -11.81
N LEU A 28 -10.96 6.45 -10.77
CA LEU A 28 -9.74 7.24 -10.92
C LEU A 28 -8.67 6.50 -11.74
N ALA A 29 -8.40 5.22 -11.46
CA ALA A 29 -7.43 4.45 -12.23
C ALA A 29 -7.81 4.39 -13.72
N LEU A 30 -9.08 4.15 -14.03
CA LEU A 30 -9.62 4.18 -15.40
C LEU A 30 -9.47 5.57 -16.04
N ALA A 31 -9.77 6.63 -15.29
CA ALA A 31 -9.65 8.01 -15.72
C ALA A 31 -8.21 8.43 -16.09
N TYR A 32 -7.21 7.78 -15.48
CA TYR A 32 -5.78 7.92 -15.78
C TYR A 32 -5.26 6.88 -16.80
N GLY A 33 -6.14 6.01 -17.32
CA GLY A 33 -5.79 5.05 -18.36
C GLY A 33 -5.20 3.74 -17.85
N PHE A 34 -5.41 3.37 -16.59
CA PHE A 34 -5.07 2.07 -16.03
C PHE A 34 -6.29 1.16 -15.94
N LEU A 35 -6.12 -0.15 -16.12
CA LEU A 35 -7.15 -1.15 -15.86
C LEU A 35 -6.96 -1.72 -14.45
N PRO A 36 -7.82 -1.38 -13.46
CA PRO A 36 -7.65 -1.84 -12.08
C PRO A 36 -7.99 -3.31 -11.87
N ASN A 37 -7.38 -3.97 -10.87
CA ASN A 37 -7.59 -5.39 -10.55
C ASN A 37 -9.03 -5.72 -10.13
N GLY A 38 -9.74 -4.81 -9.47
CA GLY A 38 -11.13 -5.04 -9.05
C GLY A 38 -12.13 -5.24 -10.19
N ILE A 39 -11.75 -4.93 -11.44
CA ILE A 39 -12.56 -5.21 -12.65
C ILE A 39 -12.22 -6.59 -13.24
N ALA A 40 -11.09 -7.18 -12.83
CA ALA A 40 -10.52 -8.38 -13.44
C ALA A 40 -10.57 -9.64 -12.55
N GLU A 41 -11.28 -9.59 -11.43
CA GLU A 41 -11.43 -10.72 -10.51
C GLU A 41 -12.59 -11.65 -10.89
N ASP A 42 -12.35 -12.96 -10.75
CA ASP A 42 -13.36 -14.02 -10.90
C ASP A 42 -14.24 -14.03 -9.64
N GLU A 43 -15.55 -14.31 -9.75
CA GLU A 43 -16.44 -14.42 -8.58
C GLU A 43 -15.95 -15.54 -7.62
N LEU A 44 -15.53 -15.15 -6.41
CA LEU A 44 -15.14 -16.08 -5.35
C LEU A 44 -16.36 -16.46 -4.51
N ASN A 45 -16.67 -17.76 -4.44
CA ASN A 45 -17.77 -18.30 -3.65
C ASN A 45 -17.26 -19.14 -2.47
N PRO A 46 -17.61 -18.80 -1.21
CA PRO A 46 -17.23 -19.58 -0.03
C PRO A 46 -18.03 -20.89 0.14
N ALA A 47 -19.10 -21.11 -0.63
CA ALA A 47 -19.98 -22.26 -0.46
C ALA A 47 -19.22 -23.59 -0.58
N GLY A 48 -19.37 -24.44 0.44
CA GLY A 48 -18.75 -25.76 0.49
C GLY A 48 -17.26 -25.77 0.84
N LEU A 49 -16.69 -24.64 1.28
CA LEU A 49 -15.28 -24.52 1.66
C LEU A 49 -15.12 -24.29 3.17
N SER A 50 -14.03 -24.81 3.73
CA SER A 50 -13.55 -24.36 5.03
C SER A 50 -13.02 -22.92 4.97
N PRO A 51 -12.94 -22.22 6.12
CA PRO A 51 -12.36 -20.87 6.16
C PRO A 51 -10.93 -20.81 5.59
N PHE A 52 -10.11 -21.84 5.84
CA PHE A 52 -8.74 -21.90 5.33
C PHE A 52 -8.70 -22.07 3.81
N GLU A 53 -9.51 -22.98 3.25
CA GLU A 53 -9.58 -23.18 1.80
C GLU A 53 -10.06 -21.93 1.07
N PHE A 54 -11.07 -21.25 1.63
CA PHE A 54 -11.54 -20.00 1.05
C PHE A 54 -10.46 -18.90 1.11
N GLY A 55 -9.78 -18.75 2.24
CA GLY A 55 -8.65 -17.82 2.38
C GLY A 55 -7.51 -18.11 1.40
N HIS A 56 -7.17 -19.39 1.20
CA HIS A 56 -6.17 -19.80 0.22
C HIS A 56 -6.59 -19.47 -1.22
N ARG A 57 -7.87 -19.65 -1.57
CA ARG A 57 -8.40 -19.26 -2.89
C ARG A 57 -8.33 -17.75 -3.12
N ILE A 58 -8.63 -16.93 -2.11
CA ILE A 58 -8.46 -15.47 -2.19
C ILE A 58 -6.99 -15.13 -2.44
N SER A 59 -6.06 -15.72 -1.68
CA SER A 59 -4.62 -15.50 -1.85
C SER A 59 -4.14 -15.86 -3.26
N LEU A 60 -4.57 -17.01 -3.81
CA LEU A 60 -4.25 -17.40 -5.20
C LEU A 60 -4.83 -16.44 -6.23
N ALA A 61 -6.04 -15.92 -6.00
CA ALA A 61 -6.67 -14.93 -6.89
C ALA A 61 -5.89 -13.61 -6.89
N ASN A 62 -5.48 -13.12 -5.71
CA ASN A 62 -4.65 -11.91 -5.59
C ASN A 62 -3.31 -12.07 -6.30
N GLU A 63 -2.61 -13.20 -6.11
CA GLU A 63 -1.36 -13.44 -6.83
C GLU A 63 -1.54 -13.55 -8.34
N LYS A 64 -2.62 -14.17 -8.82
CA LYS A 64 -2.97 -14.20 -10.25
C LYS A 64 -3.16 -12.78 -10.79
N ALA A 65 -3.87 -11.93 -10.05
CA ALA A 65 -4.07 -10.52 -10.41
C ALA A 65 -2.76 -9.73 -10.42
N MET A 66 -1.89 -9.90 -9.41
CA MET A 66 -0.56 -9.28 -9.36
C MET A 66 0.33 -9.71 -10.53
N ARG A 67 0.40 -11.01 -10.84
CA ARG A 67 1.18 -11.51 -11.99
C ARG A 67 0.72 -10.91 -13.32
N ALA A 68 -0.58 -10.68 -13.46
CA ALA A 68 -1.20 -10.07 -14.62
C ALA A 68 -1.15 -8.53 -14.62
N SER A 69 -0.59 -7.89 -13.59
CA SER A 69 -0.51 -6.44 -13.48
C SER A 69 0.87 -5.91 -13.87
N ASP A 70 0.90 -4.68 -14.38
CA ASP A 70 2.11 -3.99 -14.84
C ASP A 70 2.65 -3.03 -13.77
N VAL A 71 1.77 -2.54 -12.90
CA VAL A 71 2.06 -1.56 -11.86
C VAL A 71 1.27 -1.87 -10.58
N ILE A 72 1.85 -1.55 -9.42
CA ILE A 72 1.15 -1.50 -8.14
C ILE A 72 1.04 -0.06 -7.64
N VAL A 73 -0.10 0.30 -7.04
CA VAL A 73 -0.25 1.48 -6.19
C VAL A 73 -0.71 1.03 -4.80
N ALA A 74 0.19 1.08 -3.82
CA ALA A 74 -0.05 0.56 -2.47
C ALA A 74 -0.46 1.67 -1.49
N ASN A 75 -1.58 1.47 -0.78
CA ASN A 75 -1.96 2.30 0.36
C ASN A 75 -1.20 1.84 1.63
N LEU A 76 -0.17 2.58 2.02
CA LEU A 76 0.67 2.35 3.20
C LEU A 76 0.24 3.24 4.38
N THR A 77 -1.02 3.69 4.41
CA THR A 77 -1.59 4.36 5.58
C THR A 77 -1.64 3.37 6.75
N PRO A 78 -1.20 3.75 7.97
CA PRO A 78 -1.20 2.85 9.12
C PRO A 78 -2.58 2.25 9.39
N PHE A 79 -2.65 0.93 9.51
CA PHE A 79 -3.90 0.19 9.62
C PHE A 79 -3.87 -0.74 10.83
N ARG A 80 -4.81 -0.54 11.78
CA ARG A 80 -4.90 -1.30 13.05
C ARG A 80 -3.61 -1.26 13.89
N GLY A 81 -2.82 -0.20 13.74
CA GLY A 81 -1.56 -0.01 14.45
C GLY A 81 -0.73 1.09 13.82
N ILE A 82 0.56 1.06 14.11
CA ILE A 82 1.54 2.05 13.61
C ILE A 82 2.04 1.73 12.20
N SER A 83 1.80 0.52 11.69
CA SER A 83 2.31 0.06 10.39
C SER A 83 1.21 -0.06 9.35
N ALA A 84 1.62 -0.06 8.08
CA ALA A 84 0.78 -0.44 6.95
C ALA A 84 0.18 -1.85 7.14
N ASP A 85 -0.90 -2.12 6.40
CA ASP A 85 -1.48 -3.45 6.33
C ASP A 85 -0.45 -4.49 5.84
N ILE A 86 -0.34 -5.61 6.56
CA ILE A 86 0.63 -6.67 6.26
C ILE A 86 0.32 -7.38 4.94
N GLY A 87 -0.95 -7.45 4.54
CA GLY A 87 -1.35 -7.98 3.23
C GLY A 87 -0.82 -7.09 2.10
N THR A 88 -1.05 -5.79 2.22
CA THR A 88 -0.52 -4.77 1.31
C THR A 88 1.01 -4.80 1.23
N ALA A 89 1.71 -5.01 2.35
CA ALA A 89 3.17 -5.15 2.38
C ALA A 89 3.65 -6.40 1.62
N TYR A 90 2.96 -7.53 1.77
CA TYR A 90 3.23 -8.75 0.98
C TYR A 90 3.03 -8.50 -0.52
N GLU A 91 1.91 -7.86 -0.89
CA GLU A 91 1.56 -7.56 -2.28
C GLU A 91 2.58 -6.62 -2.95
N LEU A 92 3.01 -5.58 -2.23
CA LEU A 92 4.07 -4.67 -2.67
C LEU A 92 5.40 -5.42 -2.88
N GLY A 93 5.83 -6.21 -1.90
CA GLY A 93 7.05 -7.01 -2.02
C GLY A 93 7.00 -7.99 -3.19
N PHE A 94 5.86 -8.66 -3.38
CA PHE A 94 5.63 -9.59 -4.49
C PHE A 94 5.73 -8.89 -5.84
N MET A 95 5.09 -7.72 -6.00
CA MET A 95 5.15 -6.93 -7.23
C MET A 95 6.55 -6.39 -7.52
N CYS A 96 7.29 -5.95 -6.51
CA CYS A 96 8.69 -5.55 -6.64
C CYS A 96 9.58 -6.74 -7.07
N ALA A 97 9.37 -7.94 -6.51
CA ALA A 97 10.10 -9.14 -6.89
C ALA A 97 9.83 -9.57 -8.35
N LEU A 98 8.64 -9.27 -8.87
CA LEU A 98 8.29 -9.45 -10.28
C LEU A 98 8.88 -8.36 -11.21
N GLY A 99 9.55 -7.34 -10.67
CA GLY A 99 10.08 -6.21 -11.44
C GLY A 99 8.98 -5.27 -11.96
N ARG A 100 7.80 -5.24 -11.32
CA ARG A 100 6.70 -4.34 -11.71
C ARG A 100 6.96 -2.93 -11.19
N ALA A 101 6.47 -1.93 -11.92
CA ALA A 101 6.55 -0.56 -11.43
C ALA A 101 5.76 -0.46 -10.11
N ALA A 102 6.34 0.17 -9.08
CA ALA A 102 5.74 0.23 -7.76
C ALA A 102 5.63 1.67 -7.29
N TYR A 103 4.43 2.05 -6.85
CA TYR A 103 4.13 3.34 -6.25
C TYR A 103 3.42 3.09 -4.93
N GLY A 104 3.52 4.03 -4.01
CA GLY A 104 2.82 3.95 -2.75
C GLY A 104 2.36 5.31 -2.28
N TYR A 105 1.42 5.31 -1.36
CA TYR A 105 1.05 6.53 -0.66
C TYR A 105 0.71 6.26 0.79
N THR A 106 0.74 7.31 1.60
CA THR A 106 0.22 7.28 2.97
C THR A 106 -0.47 8.60 3.29
N ASN A 107 -1.58 8.51 4.03
CA ASN A 107 -2.36 9.66 4.48
C ASN A 107 -1.93 10.18 5.87
N THR A 108 -0.66 9.94 6.22
CA THR A 108 0.05 10.60 7.33
C THR A 108 1.44 11.04 6.88
N VAL A 109 1.95 12.15 7.43
CA VAL A 109 3.34 12.59 7.20
C VAL A 109 4.31 12.10 8.27
N ARG A 110 3.81 11.58 9.40
CA ARG A 110 4.64 11.08 10.50
C ARG A 110 5.43 9.86 10.02
N PRO A 111 6.76 9.83 10.09
CA PRO A 111 7.56 8.66 9.74
C PRO A 111 7.35 7.50 10.72
N TYR A 112 7.77 6.30 10.33
CA TYR A 112 7.61 5.08 11.14
C TYR A 112 8.17 5.23 12.55
N PHE A 113 9.38 5.78 12.67
CA PHE A 113 10.05 5.99 13.95
C PHE A 113 9.20 6.79 14.94
N GLU A 114 8.58 7.89 14.50
CA GLU A 114 7.75 8.73 15.37
C GLU A 114 6.50 7.99 15.83
N ARG A 115 5.86 7.19 14.96
CA ARG A 115 4.68 6.39 15.33
C ARG A 115 5.06 5.28 16.30
N LEU A 116 6.15 4.58 16.04
CA LEU A 116 6.68 3.54 16.94
C LEU A 116 7.09 4.12 18.30
N ARG A 117 7.77 5.28 18.32
CA ARG A 117 8.16 5.99 19.54
C ARG A 117 6.94 6.43 20.34
N ASP A 118 6.06 7.22 19.76
CA ASP A 118 5.02 7.94 20.51
C ASP A 118 3.79 7.06 20.77
N ASP A 119 3.38 6.27 19.78
CA ASP A 119 2.09 5.59 19.84
C ASP A 119 2.21 4.15 20.39
N TYR A 120 3.32 3.45 20.09
CA TYR A 120 3.53 2.07 20.55
C TYR A 120 4.37 1.99 21.82
N TYR A 121 5.52 2.67 21.87
CA TYR A 121 6.40 2.68 23.04
C TYR A 121 6.14 3.85 24.01
N HIS A 122 5.22 4.77 23.70
CA HIS A 122 4.87 5.90 24.57
C HIS A 122 6.07 6.73 25.04
N GLY A 123 7.02 6.98 24.12
CA GLY A 123 8.25 7.72 24.36
C GLY A 123 9.40 6.90 24.95
N ALA A 124 9.18 5.62 25.32
CA ALA A 124 10.17 4.78 25.97
C ALA A 124 11.20 4.17 25.00
N ILE A 125 11.85 5.01 24.19
CA ILE A 125 12.96 4.60 23.31
C ILE A 125 14.26 5.21 23.82
N ALA A 126 15.33 4.42 23.87
CA ALA A 126 16.64 4.86 24.32
C ALA A 126 17.77 4.37 23.42
N ARG A 127 18.90 5.09 23.45
CA ARG A 127 20.14 4.62 22.85
C ARG A 127 20.78 3.59 23.78
N ALA A 128 21.00 2.38 23.29
CA ALA A 128 21.71 1.33 24.00
C ALA A 128 23.23 1.53 23.94
N ALA A 129 23.97 0.78 24.77
CA ALA A 129 25.43 0.89 24.88
C ALA A 129 26.18 0.53 23.59
N ASP A 130 25.59 -0.31 22.74
CA ASP A 130 26.08 -0.67 21.40
C ASP A 130 25.84 0.43 20.36
N GLY A 131 25.18 1.53 20.75
CA GLY A 131 24.79 2.59 19.83
C GLY A 131 23.59 2.21 18.96
N ALA A 132 22.81 1.18 19.28
CA ALA A 132 21.51 0.98 18.63
C ALA A 132 20.42 1.79 19.36
N THR A 133 19.44 2.30 18.63
CA THR A 133 18.22 2.84 19.24
C THR A 133 17.25 1.68 19.49
N ARG A 134 16.77 1.51 20.72
CA ARG A 134 15.96 0.36 21.14
C ARG A 134 14.73 0.76 21.95
N GLY A 135 13.68 -0.04 21.83
CA GLY A 135 12.52 -0.01 22.72
C GLY A 135 12.83 -0.63 24.09
N PRO A 136 11.88 -0.57 25.05
CA PRO A 136 12.04 -1.14 26.39
C PRO A 136 12.06 -2.68 26.38
N ASP A 137 11.64 -3.29 25.27
CA ASP A 137 11.75 -4.73 24.98
C ASP A 137 13.14 -5.16 24.46
N GLY A 138 14.06 -4.21 24.29
CA GLY A 138 15.39 -4.44 23.76
C GLY A 138 15.45 -4.61 22.24
N MET A 139 14.33 -4.47 21.52
CA MET A 139 14.29 -4.57 20.07
C MET A 139 14.82 -3.29 19.42
N MET A 140 15.59 -3.44 18.34
CA MET A 140 16.11 -2.32 17.57
C MET A 140 14.97 -1.62 16.82
N VAL A 141 15.04 -0.29 16.78
CA VAL A 141 14.07 0.58 16.13
C VAL A 141 14.69 1.17 14.87
N GLU A 142 14.00 1.02 13.74
CA GLU A 142 14.39 1.68 12.49
C GLU A 142 14.09 3.17 12.54
N ASP A 143 15.08 4.01 12.19
CA ASP A 143 14.95 5.46 12.10
C ASP A 143 15.60 5.98 10.81
N HIS A 144 14.94 5.69 9.69
CA HIS A 144 15.39 6.05 8.34
C HIS A 144 14.60 7.22 7.74
N GLY A 145 13.69 7.83 8.49
CA GLY A 145 12.73 8.83 7.97
C GLY A 145 11.74 8.26 6.94
N MET A 146 11.61 6.93 6.85
CA MET A 146 10.73 6.20 5.93
C MET A 146 9.30 6.09 6.48
N VAL A 147 8.33 5.84 5.59
CA VAL A 147 6.92 5.75 5.98
C VAL A 147 6.69 4.55 6.88
N ASP A 148 7.29 3.41 6.57
CA ASP A 148 7.18 2.17 7.35
C ASP A 148 8.54 1.48 7.42
N ASN A 149 8.54 0.16 7.67
CA ASN A 149 9.73 -0.67 7.49
C ASN A 149 10.45 -0.34 6.17
N LEU A 150 11.78 -0.23 6.25
CA LEU A 150 12.63 0.26 5.14
C LEU A 150 12.42 -0.48 3.81
N MET A 151 11.95 -1.73 3.85
CA MET A 151 11.72 -2.53 2.65
C MET A 151 10.61 -1.97 1.77
N LEU A 152 9.64 -1.23 2.33
CA LEU A 152 8.51 -0.69 1.56
C LEU A 152 8.93 0.54 0.75
N ASP A 153 9.46 1.58 1.42
CA ASP A 153 10.00 2.77 0.76
C ASP A 153 11.13 2.37 -0.22
N GLY A 154 12.07 1.52 0.22
CA GLY A 154 13.20 1.08 -0.60
C GLY A 154 12.78 0.25 -1.81
N GLY A 155 11.75 -0.58 -1.69
CA GLY A 155 11.19 -1.34 -2.81
C GLY A 155 10.59 -0.43 -3.88
N ILE A 156 9.81 0.58 -3.48
CA ILE A 156 9.21 1.58 -4.37
C ILE A 156 10.30 2.38 -5.11
N GLU A 157 11.30 2.87 -4.37
CA GLU A 157 12.43 3.62 -4.93
C GLU A 157 13.20 2.76 -5.96
N THR A 158 13.51 1.51 -5.61
CA THR A 158 14.24 0.59 -6.50
C THR A 158 13.48 0.30 -7.80
N MET A 159 12.14 0.23 -7.73
CA MET A 159 11.29 0.06 -8.92
C MET A 159 11.11 1.36 -9.72
N GLY A 160 11.66 2.49 -9.27
CA GLY A 160 11.62 3.79 -9.93
C GLY A 160 10.26 4.47 -9.85
N GLY A 161 9.50 4.23 -8.77
CA GLY A 161 8.27 4.97 -8.48
C GLY A 161 8.47 5.97 -7.34
N ILE A 162 7.36 6.46 -6.81
CA ILE A 162 7.36 7.44 -5.71
C ILE A 162 6.44 6.98 -4.58
N LEU A 163 6.77 7.44 -3.37
CA LEU A 163 5.95 7.29 -2.18
C LEU A 163 5.40 8.64 -1.74
N VAL A 164 4.11 8.86 -1.97
CA VAL A 164 3.46 10.15 -1.67
C VAL A 164 3.01 10.18 -0.21
N ARG A 165 3.38 11.22 0.53
CA ARG A 165 2.97 11.43 1.93
C ARG A 165 2.07 12.65 1.99
N ARG A 166 0.86 12.50 2.52
CA ARG A 166 -0.06 13.63 2.75
C ARG A 166 -0.58 13.60 4.17
N GLN A 167 -0.73 14.77 4.78
CA GLN A 167 -1.47 14.88 6.03
C GLN A 167 -2.96 14.98 5.67
N VAL A 168 -3.74 14.02 6.13
CA VAL A 168 -5.19 14.00 5.93
C VAL A 168 -5.88 14.09 7.29
N GLU A 169 -7.03 14.78 7.32
CA GLU A 169 -7.87 14.85 8.51
C GLU A 169 -8.35 13.45 8.92
N PRO A 170 -8.37 13.08 10.22
CA PRO A 170 -8.73 11.73 10.66
C PRO A 170 -10.09 11.23 10.13
N ALA A 171 -11.07 12.13 10.00
CA ALA A 171 -12.39 11.81 9.47
C ALA A 171 -12.41 11.45 7.97
N ARG A 172 -11.34 11.80 7.23
CA ARG A 172 -11.18 11.55 5.80
C ARG A 172 -9.99 10.63 5.50
N LEU A 173 -9.40 10.01 6.52
CA LEU A 173 -8.15 9.23 6.41
C LEU A 173 -8.20 8.19 5.29
N TRP A 174 -9.35 7.56 5.06
CA TRP A 174 -9.53 6.52 4.04
C TRP A 174 -10.22 7.01 2.76
N SER A 175 -10.97 8.10 2.83
CA SER A 175 -11.77 8.61 1.71
C SER A 175 -11.09 9.75 0.93
N ASP A 176 -10.01 10.35 1.46
CA ASP A 176 -9.18 11.27 0.70
C ASP A 176 -8.23 10.50 -0.22
N LEU A 177 -8.48 10.61 -1.53
CA LEU A 177 -7.74 9.92 -2.58
C LEU A 177 -6.68 10.80 -3.24
N ALA A 178 -6.36 11.99 -2.72
CA ALA A 178 -5.42 12.90 -3.37
C ALA A 178 -4.01 12.30 -3.51
N ALA A 179 -3.53 11.58 -2.49
CA ALA A 179 -2.23 10.92 -2.54
C ALA A 179 -2.21 9.74 -3.52
N PHE A 180 -3.33 8.99 -3.57
CA PHE A 180 -3.54 7.93 -4.56
C PHE A 180 -3.51 8.48 -5.99
N GLU A 181 -4.19 9.61 -6.23
CA GLU A 181 -4.21 10.28 -7.53
C GLU A 181 -2.83 10.79 -7.95
N ASP A 182 -2.03 11.32 -7.03
CA ASP A 182 -0.65 11.71 -7.33
C ASP A 182 0.20 10.52 -7.80
N CYS A 183 0.02 9.34 -7.20
CA CYS A 183 0.67 8.11 -7.65
C CYS A 183 0.22 7.72 -9.06
N LEU A 184 -1.09 7.78 -9.35
CA LEU A 184 -1.61 7.52 -10.70
C LEU A 184 -1.04 8.51 -11.72
N ARG A 185 -0.92 9.79 -11.35
CA ARG A 185 -0.35 10.83 -12.20
C ARG A 185 1.12 10.55 -12.53
N ALA A 186 1.92 10.21 -11.53
CA ALA A 186 3.33 9.85 -11.71
C ALA A 186 3.48 8.57 -12.56
N ALA A 187 2.66 7.55 -12.30
CA ALA A 187 2.64 6.34 -13.10
C ALA A 187 2.24 6.62 -14.55
N ALA A 188 1.23 7.44 -14.79
CA ALA A 188 0.75 7.78 -16.13
C ALA A 188 1.87 8.38 -17.00
N VAL A 189 2.71 9.25 -16.44
CA VAL A 189 3.90 9.80 -17.12
C VAL A 189 4.84 8.68 -17.58
N ARG A 190 5.17 7.73 -16.69
CA ARG A 190 6.06 6.61 -17.01
C ARG A 190 5.51 5.69 -18.10
N PHE A 191 4.21 5.47 -18.11
CA PHE A 191 3.54 4.61 -19.09
C PHE A 191 3.13 5.37 -20.37
N GLY A 192 3.47 6.66 -20.51
CA GLY A 192 3.13 7.46 -21.69
C GLY A 192 1.62 7.68 -21.87
N LEU A 193 0.86 7.68 -20.77
CA LEU A 193 -0.58 7.91 -20.75
C LEU A 193 -0.89 9.41 -20.66
N ALA A 194 -2.08 9.81 -21.10
CA ALA A 194 -2.51 11.19 -20.99
C ALA A 194 -2.62 11.62 -19.53
N VAL A 195 -1.86 12.64 -19.15
CA VAL A 195 -1.88 13.23 -17.81
C VAL A 195 -2.96 14.32 -17.78
N ARG A 196 -3.87 14.24 -16.82
CA ARG A 196 -4.87 15.30 -16.60
C ARG A 196 -4.19 16.52 -15.98
N ALA A 197 -4.54 17.70 -16.48
CA ALA A 197 -4.09 18.99 -15.96
C ALA A 197 -4.76 19.31 -14.61
#